data_AF-A0A9D6UBD0-F1
#
_entry.id   AF-A0A9D6UBD0-F1
#
_cell.length_a   1.000
_cell.length_b   1.000
_cell.length_c   1.000
_cell.angle_alpha   90.00
_cell.angle_beta   90.00
_cell.angle_gamma   90.00
#
_symmetry.space_group_name_H-M   'P 1'
#
loop_
_entity.id
_entity.type
_entity.pdbx_description
1 polymer ?
#
loop_
_entity_poly.entity_id
_entity_poly.type
_entity_poly.pdbx_seq_one_letter_code
_entity_poly.pdbx_strand_id
1 'polypeptide(L)'
;MFFLPSKIIGFFLAPVHFFIFLAVIGATLLFTRWKTWGRALSIASALALLLMAFGPLAGLLASPLEARFPPPPHDMPAPDGIIVLGGAIDERLSASRNRPTVVDAAERLTAPISLKRKYPSARLVFTGGSSAPRGSTYSEADAVQRFWRDLGLDQGDVLYERRSRNTYENAI
;
A
#
# COMPACT_ATOMS: atom_id res chain seq x y z
N MET A 1 -18.41 4.48 7.48
CA MET A 1 -18.78 5.60 6.59
C MET A 1 -17.58 6.30 5.93
N PHE A 2 -16.34 6.15 6.43
CA PHE A 2 -15.15 6.83 5.88
C PHE A 2 -14.55 6.19 4.61
N PHE A 3 -14.80 4.90 4.34
CA PHE A 3 -14.17 4.17 3.24
C PHE A 3 -14.49 4.71 1.84
N LEU A 4 -15.76 4.99 1.53
CA LEU A 4 -16.14 5.46 0.20
C LEU A 4 -15.67 6.91 -0.06
N PRO A 5 -15.86 7.87 0.88
CA PRO A 5 -15.29 9.21 0.74
C PRO A 5 -13.76 9.20 0.62
N SER A 6 -13.05 8.38 1.40
CA SER A 6 -11.58 8.33 1.33
C SER A 6 -11.07 7.81 -0.02
N LYS A 7 -11.79 6.87 -0.66
CA LYS A 7 -11.46 6.40 -2.02
C LYS A 7 -11.71 7.47 -3.08
N ILE A 8 -12.83 8.20 -3.01
CA ILE A 8 -13.18 9.22 -4.01
C ILE A 8 -12.26 10.43 -3.86
N ILE A 9 -12.15 10.98 -2.65
CA ILE A 9 -11.30 12.15 -2.38
C ILE A 9 -9.83 11.78 -2.63
N GLY A 10 -9.40 10.61 -2.16
CA GLY A 10 -8.05 10.11 -2.40
C GLY A 10 -7.73 9.92 -3.89
N PHE A 11 -8.71 9.52 -4.71
CA PHE A 11 -8.53 9.44 -6.15
C PHE A 11 -8.23 10.82 -6.75
N PHE A 12 -9.03 11.85 -6.45
CA PHE A 12 -8.79 13.19 -7.01
C PHE A 12 -7.54 13.88 -6.44
N LEU A 13 -7.22 13.64 -5.17
CA LEU A 13 -6.07 14.26 -4.49
C LEU A 13 -4.76 13.50 -4.67
N ALA A 14 -4.79 12.29 -5.24
CA ALA A 14 -3.57 11.59 -5.60
C ALA A 14 -2.73 12.50 -6.52
N PRO A 15 -1.44 12.75 -6.22
CA PRO A 15 -0.65 13.78 -6.90
C PRO A 15 -0.71 13.69 -8.43
N VAL A 16 -0.60 12.47 -8.98
CA VAL A 16 -0.67 12.23 -10.42
C VAL A 16 -2.04 12.63 -10.99
N HIS A 17 -3.13 12.18 -10.39
CA HIS A 17 -4.48 12.53 -10.87
C HIS A 17 -4.74 14.03 -10.75
N PHE A 18 -4.34 14.65 -9.65
CA PHE A 18 -4.47 16.09 -9.44
C PHE A 18 -3.81 16.89 -10.58
N PHE A 19 -2.56 16.58 -10.93
CA PHE A 19 -1.86 17.27 -12.02
C PHE A 19 -2.39 16.90 -13.41
N ILE A 20 -2.95 15.70 -13.61
CA ILE A 20 -3.67 15.37 -14.85
C ILE A 20 -4.91 16.25 -15.01
N PHE A 21 -5.74 16.38 -13.97
CA PHE A 21 -6.91 17.26 -14.01
C PHE A 21 -6.50 18.72 -14.23
N LEU A 22 -5.43 19.16 -13.57
CA LEU A 22 -4.90 20.50 -13.73
C LEU A 22 -4.41 20.77 -15.16
N ALA A 23 -3.78 19.77 -15.81
CA ALA A 23 -3.39 19.85 -17.21
C ALA A 23 -4.60 19.95 -18.15
N VAL A 24 -5.67 19.19 -17.90
CA VAL A 24 -6.94 19.24 -18.68
C VAL A 24 -7.63 20.60 -18.54
N ILE A 25 -7.69 21.14 -17.32
CA ILE A 25 -8.21 22.50 -17.08
C ILE A 25 -7.34 23.53 -17.84
N GLY A 26 -6.02 23.41 -17.73
CA GLY A 26 -5.08 24.28 -18.44
C GLY A 26 -5.29 24.26 -19.95
N ALA A 27 -5.44 23.06 -20.54
CA ALA A 27 -5.70 22.87 -21.96
C ALA A 27 -7.04 23.47 -22.38
N THR A 28 -8.09 23.31 -21.57
CA THR A 28 -9.42 23.90 -21.84
C THR A 28 -9.37 25.42 -21.85
N LEU A 29 -8.62 26.03 -20.91
CA LEU A 29 -8.46 27.48 -20.83
C LEU A 29 -7.72 28.07 -22.04
N LEU A 30 -6.96 27.29 -22.80
CA LEU A 30 -6.30 27.75 -24.03
C LEU A 30 -7.29 28.23 -25.09
N PHE A 31 -8.51 27.68 -25.10
CA PHE A 31 -9.59 28.06 -26.02
C PHE A 31 -10.39 29.29 -25.54
N THR A 32 -10.00 29.89 -24.42
CA THR A 32 -10.71 31.02 -23.80
C THR A 32 -9.83 32.27 -23.77
N ARG A 33 -10.40 33.40 -23.31
CA ARG A 33 -9.66 34.64 -23.01
C ARG A 33 -8.55 34.46 -21.95
N TRP A 34 -8.51 33.33 -21.22
CA TRP A 34 -7.52 33.05 -20.17
C TRP A 34 -6.35 32.19 -20.64
N LYS A 35 -6.07 32.17 -21.95
CA LYS A 35 -5.00 31.35 -22.56
C LYS A 35 -3.63 31.46 -21.87
N THR A 36 -3.27 32.61 -21.30
CA THR A 36 -2.00 32.78 -20.58
C THR A 36 -1.95 31.93 -19.32
N TRP A 37 -3.02 31.94 -18.53
CA TRP A 37 -3.17 31.07 -17.36
C TRP A 37 -3.28 29.60 -17.77
N GLY A 38 -4.00 29.30 -18.86
CA GLY A 38 -4.06 27.96 -19.41
C GLY A 38 -2.68 27.38 -19.76
N ARG A 39 -1.84 28.17 -20.45
CA ARG A 39 -0.45 27.78 -20.79
C ARG A 39 0.38 27.55 -19.54
N ALA A 40 0.36 28.49 -18.59
CA ALA A 40 1.11 28.36 -17.35
C ALA A 40 0.72 27.09 -16.58
N LEU A 41 -0.59 26.82 -16.48
CA LEU A 41 -1.13 25.67 -15.79
C LEU A 41 -0.76 24.34 -16.46
N SER A 42 -0.86 24.28 -17.79
CA SER A 42 -0.47 23.09 -18.57
C SER A 42 1.03 22.83 -18.47
N ILE A 43 1.88 23.87 -18.56
CA ILE A 43 3.34 23.73 -18.43
C ILE A 43 3.70 23.26 -17.03
N ALA A 44 3.17 23.90 -15.99
CA ALA A 44 3.43 23.52 -14.60
C ALA A 44 3.00 22.07 -14.33
N SER A 45 1.84 21.65 -14.83
CA SER A 45 1.35 20.28 -14.69
C SER A 45 2.22 19.29 -15.44
N ALA A 46 2.63 19.60 -16.67
CA ALA A 46 3.53 18.74 -17.45
C ALA A 46 4.89 18.56 -16.78
N LEU A 47 5.48 19.66 -16.28
CA LEU A 47 6.75 19.60 -15.54
C LEU A 47 6.60 18.79 -14.24
N ALA A 48 5.53 18.99 -13.48
CA ALA A 48 5.27 18.22 -12.26
C ALA A 48 5.12 16.72 -12.58
N LEU A 49 4.38 16.36 -13.62
CA LEU A 49 4.21 14.97 -14.05
C LEU A 49 5.54 14.36 -14.54
N LEU A 50 6.35 15.10 -15.28
CA LEU A 50 7.69 14.65 -15.69
C LEU A 50 8.61 14.42 -14.49
N LEU A 51 8.59 15.32 -13.50
CA LEU A 51 9.35 15.16 -12.25
C LEU A 51 8.87 13.96 -11.43
N MET A 52 7.57 13.65 -11.43
CA MET A 52 7.04 12.46 -10.76
C MET A 52 7.37 11.17 -11.51
N ALA A 53 7.34 11.21 -12.85
CA ALA A 53 7.57 10.03 -13.69
C ALA A 53 9.05 9.63 -13.77
N PHE A 54 9.96 10.62 -13.85
CA PHE A 54 11.39 10.38 -14.09
C PHE A 54 12.30 10.88 -12.97
N GLY A 55 11.79 11.72 -12.07
CA GLY A 55 12.56 12.29 -10.98
C GLY A 55 12.55 11.44 -9.70
N PRO A 56 13.48 11.70 -8.78
CA PRO A 56 13.58 10.97 -7.51
C PRO A 56 12.56 11.43 -6.45
N LEU A 57 11.50 12.14 -6.85
CA LEU A 57 10.60 12.84 -5.93
C LEU A 57 9.95 11.89 -4.92
N ALA A 58 9.52 10.71 -5.36
CA ALA A 58 8.95 9.70 -4.48
C ALA A 58 9.93 9.27 -3.39
N GLY A 59 11.18 8.96 -3.76
CA GLY A 59 12.22 8.57 -2.81
C GLY A 59 12.63 9.69 -1.87
N LEU A 60 12.74 10.93 -2.36
CA LEU A 60 13.08 12.09 -1.53
C LEU A 60 12.00 12.41 -0.48
N LEU A 61 10.72 12.18 -0.81
CA LEU A 61 9.62 12.37 0.13
C LEU A 61 9.47 11.18 1.09
N ALA A 62 9.72 9.95 0.64
CA ALA A 62 9.60 8.74 1.45
C ALA A 62 10.76 8.53 2.42
N SER A 63 12.00 8.73 1.97
CA SER A 63 13.21 8.46 2.74
C SER A 63 13.25 9.07 4.15
N PRO A 64 12.91 10.35 4.39
CA PRO A 64 12.90 10.89 5.76
C PRO A 64 11.80 10.29 6.64
N LEU A 65 10.69 9.84 6.05
CA LEU A 65 9.60 9.18 6.77
C LEU A 65 10.00 7.76 7.18
N GLU A 66 10.71 7.05 6.31
CA GLU A 66 11.25 5.71 6.57
C GLU A 66 12.42 5.76 7.58
N ALA A 67 13.33 6.72 7.42
CA ALA A 67 14.48 6.90 8.31
C ALA A 67 14.10 7.21 9.77
N ARG A 68 12.85 7.63 10.01
CA ARG A 68 12.30 7.81 11.36
C ARG A 68 12.17 6.49 12.12
N PHE A 69 12.13 5.36 11.42
CA PHE A 69 11.98 4.02 11.99
C PHE A 69 13.19 3.15 11.60
N PRO A 70 14.34 3.33 12.26
CA PRO A 70 15.53 2.54 11.95
C PRO A 70 15.27 1.05 12.23
N PRO A 71 15.99 0.15 11.54
CA PRO A 71 15.92 -1.28 11.81
C PRO A 71 16.19 -1.59 13.29
N PRO A 72 15.51 -2.59 13.87
CA PRO A 72 15.75 -2.96 15.26
C PRO A 72 17.20 -3.43 15.48
N PRO A 73 17.81 -3.12 16.63
CA PRO A 73 19.15 -3.59 16.98
C PRO A 73 19.28 -5.11 16.94
N HIS A 74 20.49 -5.61 16.66
CA HIS A 74 20.73 -7.05 16.59
C HIS A 74 20.44 -7.77 17.91
N ASP A 75 20.71 -7.10 19.03
CA ASP A 75 20.54 -7.53 20.43
C ASP A 75 19.16 -7.21 21.01
N MET A 76 18.20 -6.78 20.17
CA MET A 76 16.83 -6.51 20.62
C MET A 76 16.23 -7.74 21.32
N PRO A 77 15.68 -7.58 22.54
CA PRO A 77 15.01 -8.67 23.25
C PRO A 77 13.83 -9.21 22.44
N ALA A 78 13.45 -10.46 22.71
CA ALA A 78 12.34 -11.08 22.00
C ALA A 78 11.05 -10.27 22.22
N PRO A 79 10.38 -9.82 21.14
CA PRO A 79 9.09 -9.15 21.28
C PRO A 79 8.01 -10.18 21.63
N ASP A 80 6.94 -9.72 22.29
CA ASP A 80 5.78 -10.56 22.57
C ASP A 80 5.01 -10.92 21.28
N GLY A 81 5.10 -10.07 20.26
CA GLY A 81 4.44 -10.28 18.99
C GLY A 81 5.02 -9.52 17.81
N ILE A 82 4.68 -10.00 16.62
CA ILE A 82 5.05 -9.47 15.31
C ILE A 82 3.73 -9.17 14.58
N ILE A 83 3.50 -7.92 14.19
CA ILE A 83 2.30 -7.51 13.46
C ILE A 83 2.70 -7.15 12.04
N VAL A 84 2.02 -7.77 11.07
CA VAL A 84 2.28 -7.59 9.64
C VAL A 84 1.06 -6.95 9.00
N LEU A 85 1.24 -5.72 8.51
CA LEU A 85 0.19 -4.99 7.81
C LEU A 85 0.11 -5.45 6.34
N GLY A 86 -1.10 -5.66 5.86
CA GLY A 86 -1.40 -6.01 4.47
C GLY A 86 -0.95 -4.96 3.45
N GLY A 87 -1.02 -5.31 2.18
CA GLY A 87 -0.56 -4.54 1.02
C GLY A 87 0.51 -5.26 0.19
N ALA A 88 0.76 -6.55 0.44
CA ALA A 88 1.74 -7.34 -0.29
C ALA A 88 1.12 -8.27 -1.34
N ILE A 89 -0.20 -8.44 -1.32
CA ILE A 89 -0.94 -9.29 -2.27
C ILE A 89 -1.95 -8.47 -3.08
N ASP A 90 -2.01 -8.72 -4.39
CA ASP A 90 -3.14 -8.30 -5.21
C ASP A 90 -4.31 -9.28 -5.03
N GLU A 91 -5.33 -8.88 -4.26
CA GLU A 91 -6.51 -9.69 -3.96
C GLU A 91 -7.25 -10.15 -5.22
N ARG A 92 -7.39 -9.27 -6.22
CA ARG A 92 -8.22 -9.50 -7.42
C ARG A 92 -7.54 -10.48 -8.38
N LEU A 93 -6.24 -10.30 -8.60
CA LEU A 93 -5.44 -11.24 -9.37
C LEU A 93 -5.32 -12.57 -8.65
N SER A 94 -5.18 -12.56 -7.33
CA SER A 94 -5.09 -13.79 -6.55
C SER A 94 -6.38 -14.61 -6.61
N ALA A 95 -7.53 -13.96 -6.47
CA ALA A 95 -8.83 -14.60 -6.62
C ALA A 95 -9.05 -15.18 -8.02
N SER A 96 -8.67 -14.45 -9.08
CA SER A 96 -8.85 -14.94 -10.46
C SER A 96 -7.90 -16.08 -10.84
N ARG A 97 -6.70 -16.12 -10.26
CA ARG A 97 -5.68 -17.14 -10.56
C ARG A 97 -5.65 -18.29 -9.56
N ASN A 98 -6.48 -18.24 -8.52
CA ASN A 98 -6.50 -19.15 -7.38
C ASN A 98 -5.10 -19.40 -6.78
N ARG A 99 -4.25 -18.36 -6.76
CA ARG A 99 -2.88 -18.39 -6.22
C ARG A 99 -2.50 -17.01 -5.69
N PRO A 100 -1.73 -16.89 -4.59
CA PRO A 100 -1.26 -15.59 -4.11
C PRO A 100 -0.43 -14.89 -5.19
N THR A 101 -0.78 -13.64 -5.51
CA THR A 101 -0.04 -12.78 -6.44
C THR A 101 0.60 -11.66 -5.64
N VAL A 102 1.92 -11.72 -5.49
CA VAL A 102 2.71 -10.75 -4.72
C VAL A 102 2.97 -9.49 -5.55
N VAL A 103 2.92 -8.32 -4.92
CA VAL A 103 3.22 -7.00 -5.52
C VAL A 103 4.53 -6.41 -4.97
N ASP A 104 4.75 -5.10 -5.10
CA ASP A 104 5.99 -4.38 -4.73
C ASP A 104 6.28 -4.28 -3.21
N ALA A 105 5.80 -5.22 -2.39
CA ALA A 105 6.01 -5.26 -0.93
C ALA A 105 6.24 -6.69 -0.41
N ALA A 106 6.99 -7.50 -1.17
CA ALA A 106 7.23 -8.91 -0.88
C ALA A 106 7.94 -9.14 0.47
N GLU A 107 8.73 -8.17 0.94
CA GLU A 107 9.39 -8.18 2.24
C GLU A 107 8.40 -8.32 3.41
N ARG A 108 7.16 -7.87 3.25
CA ARG A 108 6.10 -8.07 4.26
C ARG A 108 5.69 -9.54 4.40
N LEU A 109 5.98 -10.38 3.41
CA LEU A 109 5.72 -11.82 3.47
C LEU A 109 6.95 -12.60 3.90
N THR A 110 8.15 -12.13 3.56
CA THR A 110 9.39 -12.87 3.81
C THR A 110 10.06 -12.50 5.14
N ALA A 111 10.07 -11.24 5.55
CA ALA A 111 10.67 -10.81 6.81
C ALA A 111 10.05 -11.47 8.06
N PRO A 112 8.71 -11.67 8.15
CA PRO A 112 8.09 -12.35 9.28
C PRO A 112 8.56 -13.80 9.45
N ILE A 113 8.93 -14.48 8.35
CA ILE A 113 9.50 -15.85 8.41
C ILE A 113 10.82 -15.83 9.17
N SER A 114 11.71 -14.90 8.80
CA SER A 114 13.01 -14.73 9.48
C SER A 114 12.82 -14.31 10.94
N LEU A 115 11.89 -13.40 11.23
CA LEU A 115 11.60 -12.95 12.59
C LEU A 115 11.02 -14.06 13.47
N LYS A 116 10.08 -14.87 12.95
CA LYS A 116 9.49 -15.99 13.69
C LYS A 116 10.50 -17.12 13.95
N ARG A 117 11.47 -17.33 13.05
CA ARG A 117 12.61 -18.23 13.31
C ARG A 117 13.54 -17.69 14.39
N LYS A 118 13.79 -16.38 14.40
CA LYS A 118 14.63 -15.71 15.43
C LYS A 118 13.93 -15.66 16.80
N TYR A 119 12.62 -15.46 16.81
CA TYR A 119 11.79 -15.31 18.01
C TYR A 119 10.61 -16.31 17.98
N PRO A 120 10.85 -17.61 18.23
CA PRO A 120 9.82 -18.64 18.13
C PRO A 120 8.63 -18.43 19.07
N SER A 121 8.84 -17.80 20.22
CA SER A 121 7.79 -17.51 21.20
C SER A 121 6.90 -16.31 20.84
N ALA A 122 7.33 -15.46 19.90
CA ALA A 122 6.56 -14.27 19.51
C ALA A 122 5.29 -14.68 18.76
N ARG A 123 4.15 -14.08 19.10
CA ARG A 123 2.90 -14.27 18.36
C ARG A 123 2.97 -13.57 17.02
N LEU A 124 2.58 -14.23 15.93
CA LEU A 124 2.54 -13.60 14.61
C LEU A 124 1.09 -13.22 14.27
N VAL A 125 0.86 -11.96 13.92
CA VAL A 125 -0.44 -11.45 13.50
C VAL A 125 -0.30 -10.86 12.11
N PHE A 126 -1.14 -11.30 11.19
CA PHE A 126 -1.32 -10.66 9.89
C PHE A 126 -2.66 -9.95 9.85
N THR A 127 -2.67 -8.71 9.37
CA THR A 127 -3.89 -7.90 9.24
C THR A 127 -4.05 -7.39 7.83
N GLY A 128 -5.10 -7.87 7.15
CA GLY A 128 -5.39 -7.52 5.77
C GLY A 128 -6.70 -8.13 5.31
N GLY A 129 -7.72 -7.29 5.15
CA GLY A 129 -9.04 -7.72 4.69
C GLY A 129 -9.19 -7.61 3.17
N SER A 130 -10.29 -7.00 2.73
CA SER A 130 -10.51 -6.75 1.31
C SER A 130 -10.80 -5.28 0.99
N SER A 131 -10.09 -4.77 0.00
CA SER A 131 -10.28 -3.42 -0.53
C SER A 131 -11.40 -3.31 -1.57
N ALA A 132 -12.11 -4.41 -1.87
CA ALA A 132 -13.16 -4.47 -2.87
C ALA A 132 -14.44 -3.71 -2.43
N PRO A 133 -15.02 -2.83 -3.25
CA PRO A 133 -16.19 -2.02 -2.87
C PRO A 133 -17.44 -2.83 -2.48
N ARG A 134 -17.61 -4.03 -3.03
CA ARG A 134 -18.73 -4.94 -2.72
C ARG A 134 -18.36 -6.04 -1.71
N GLY A 135 -17.18 -5.93 -1.10
CA GLY A 135 -16.56 -7.02 -0.37
C GLY A 135 -16.02 -8.10 -1.30
N SER A 136 -15.11 -8.91 -0.77
CA SER A 136 -14.61 -10.13 -1.38
C SER A 136 -14.80 -11.26 -0.36
N THR A 137 -15.17 -12.45 -0.82
CA THR A 137 -15.11 -13.67 0.00
C THR A 137 -13.67 -14.12 0.26
N TYR A 138 -12.70 -13.50 -0.43
CA TYR A 138 -11.28 -13.79 -0.35
C TYR A 138 -10.54 -12.54 0.11
N SER A 139 -10.01 -12.56 1.34
CA SER A 139 -9.20 -11.47 1.87
C SER A 139 -7.73 -11.63 1.49
N GLU A 140 -6.97 -10.55 1.64
CA GLU A 140 -5.51 -10.62 1.57
C GLU A 140 -4.95 -11.61 2.60
N ALA A 141 -5.48 -11.61 3.83
CA ALA A 141 -5.07 -12.55 4.87
C ALA A 141 -5.29 -14.02 4.49
N ASP A 142 -6.33 -14.34 3.72
CA ASP A 142 -6.53 -15.71 3.22
C ASP A 142 -5.43 -16.13 2.22
N ALA A 143 -4.97 -15.20 1.38
CA ALA A 143 -3.88 -15.44 0.46
C ALA A 143 -2.55 -15.63 1.19
N VAL A 144 -2.29 -14.79 2.19
CA VAL A 144 -1.07 -14.88 3.00
C VAL A 144 -1.07 -16.15 3.85
N GLN A 145 -2.22 -16.54 4.40
CA GLN A 145 -2.36 -17.80 5.13
C GLN A 145 -1.95 -19.00 4.27
N ARG A 146 -2.45 -19.09 3.04
CA ARG A 146 -2.04 -20.14 2.11
C ARG A 146 -0.54 -20.09 1.83
N PHE A 147 -0.01 -18.90 1.52
CA PHE A 147 1.40 -18.70 1.22
C PHE A 147 2.33 -19.14 2.38
N TRP A 148 2.04 -18.70 3.61
CA TRP A 148 2.85 -19.05 4.78
C TRP A 148 2.70 -20.50 5.22
N ARG A 149 1.53 -21.11 5.02
CA ARG A 149 1.35 -22.54 5.23
C ARG A 149 2.18 -23.36 4.25
N ASP A 150 2.19 -22.99 2.97
CA ASP A 150 2.98 -23.68 1.94
C ASP A 150 4.50 -23.57 2.19
N LEU A 151 4.93 -22.51 2.89
CA LEU A 151 6.32 -22.31 3.35
C LEU A 151 6.61 -22.91 4.74
N GLY A 152 5.63 -23.55 5.38
CA GLY A 152 5.78 -24.21 6.68
C GLY A 152 5.84 -23.27 7.90
N LEU A 153 5.47 -22.00 7.75
CA LEU A 153 5.43 -21.00 8.83
C LEU A 153 4.16 -21.12 9.68
N ASP A 154 3.01 -21.39 9.05
CA ASP A 154 1.71 -21.42 9.71
C ASP A 154 1.39 -22.81 10.27
N GLN A 155 1.96 -23.13 11.44
CA GLN A 155 1.71 -24.36 12.20
C GLN A 155 0.70 -24.14 13.35
N GLY A 156 -0.16 -23.13 13.25
CA GLY A 156 -1.19 -22.80 14.27
C GLY A 156 -0.86 -21.59 15.16
N ASP A 157 0.30 -20.97 14.97
CA ASP A 157 0.80 -19.84 15.78
C ASP A 157 0.51 -18.45 15.16
N VAL A 158 -0.22 -18.42 14.04
CA VAL A 158 -0.48 -17.18 13.28
C VAL A 158 -1.96 -16.77 13.40
N LEU A 159 -2.18 -15.52 13.81
CA LEU A 159 -3.50 -14.90 13.82
C LEU A 159 -3.73 -14.10 12.53
N TYR A 160 -4.89 -14.26 11.92
CA TYR A 160 -5.26 -13.59 10.67
C TYR A 160 -6.51 -12.72 10.85
N GLU A 161 -6.34 -11.40 10.78
CA GLU A 161 -7.42 -10.40 10.73
C GLU A 161 -7.84 -10.20 9.26
N ARG A 162 -9.15 -10.26 8.98
CA ARG A 162 -9.73 -10.33 7.62
C ARG A 162 -10.72 -9.22 7.28
N ARG A 163 -11.00 -8.30 8.20
CA ARG A 163 -12.08 -7.31 8.10
C ARG A 163 -11.57 -5.93 7.69
N SER A 164 -10.27 -5.69 7.81
CA SER A 164 -9.68 -4.39 7.48
C SER A 164 -9.80 -4.04 5.99
N ARG A 165 -10.33 -2.85 5.68
CA ARG A 165 -10.54 -2.38 4.30
C ARG A 165 -9.63 -1.23 3.90
N ASN A 166 -8.86 -0.69 4.84
CA ASN A 166 -7.92 0.40 4.59
C ASN A 166 -6.78 0.36 5.61
N THR A 167 -5.74 1.17 5.36
CA THR A 167 -4.55 1.24 6.19
C THR A 167 -4.83 1.58 7.65
N TYR A 168 -5.84 2.39 7.94
CA TYR A 168 -6.21 2.74 9.31
C TYR A 168 -6.90 1.57 10.02
N GLU A 169 -7.84 0.90 9.35
CA GLU A 169 -8.50 -0.31 9.87
C GLU A 169 -7.49 -1.43 10.15
N ASN A 170 -6.42 -1.57 9.35
CA ASN A 170 -5.35 -2.53 9.64
C ASN A 170 -4.69 -2.31 11.02
N ALA A 171 -4.69 -1.09 11.53
CA ALA A 171 -3.93 -0.70 12.73
C ALA A 171 -4.72 -0.75 14.04
N ILE A 172 -6.06 -0.91 14.00
CA ILE A 172 -6.95 -0.82 15.17
C ILE A 172 -7.69 -2.12 15.49
#